data_AF-A0A2V7NSC8-F1
#
_entry.id   AF-A0A2V7NSC8-F1
#
_cell.length_a   1.000
_cell.length_b   1.000
_cell.length_c   1.000
_cell.angle_alpha   90.00
_cell.angle_beta   90.00
_cell.angle_gamma   90.00
#
_symmetry.space_group_name_H-M   'P 1'
#
loop_
_entity.id
_entity.type
_entity.pdbx_description
1 polymer ?
#
loop_
_entity_poly.entity_id
_entity_poly.type
_entity_poly.pdbx_seq_one_letter_code
_entity_poly.pdbx_strand_id
1 'polypeptide(L)'
;TDVQEALQREAAATNPDTALFRNFPDAQIMINRIAAERFLKGERAYAPPSPSVTAAPLEEPGDADEEPVPPSHFALDESETRAPQCAYCGGTLPAGRKVNFCPHCGQPPSGELRCPACGSEVDVGWAYCASCGRPTGFE
;
A
#
# COMPACT_ATOMS: atom_id res chain seq x y z
N THR A 1 13.10 -30.94 -22.75
CA THR A 1 14.49 -30.87 -22.25
C THR A 1 15.08 -29.50 -22.48
N ASP A 2 14.91 -28.93 -23.68
CA ASP A 2 15.40 -27.57 -24.03
C ASP A 2 14.91 -26.45 -23.08
N VAL A 3 13.60 -26.43 -22.76
CA VAL A 3 12.98 -25.42 -21.87
C VAL A 3 13.56 -25.44 -20.45
N GLN A 4 13.76 -26.62 -19.86
CA GLN A 4 14.29 -26.75 -18.50
C GLN A 4 15.73 -26.27 -18.42
N GLU A 5 16.55 -26.59 -19.42
CA GLU A 5 17.95 -26.18 -19.47
C GLU A 5 18.08 -24.67 -19.67
N ALA A 6 17.26 -24.08 -20.54
CA ALA A 6 17.22 -22.64 -20.75
C ALA A 6 16.83 -21.88 -19.48
N LEU A 7 15.76 -22.32 -18.78
CA LEU A 7 15.32 -21.71 -17.53
C LEU A 7 16.34 -21.89 -16.39
N GLN A 8 17.03 -23.05 -16.32
CA GLN A 8 18.07 -23.27 -15.32
C GLN A 8 19.29 -22.37 -15.53
N ARG A 9 19.70 -22.18 -16.79
CA ARG A 9 20.82 -21.30 -17.14
C ARG A 9 20.51 -19.85 -16.77
N GLU A 10 19.29 -19.40 -17.06
CA GLU A 10 18.83 -18.05 -16.73
C GLU A 10 18.75 -17.84 -15.21
N ALA A 11 18.19 -18.81 -14.48
CA ALA A 11 18.11 -18.75 -13.02
C ALA A 11 19.48 -18.71 -12.31
N ALA A 12 20.53 -19.21 -12.96
CA ALA A 12 21.90 -19.18 -12.44
C ALA A 12 22.67 -17.90 -12.83
N ALA A 13 22.10 -17.05 -13.69
CA ALA A 13 22.73 -15.80 -14.10
C ALA A 13 22.76 -14.78 -12.95
N THR A 14 23.75 -13.88 -12.96
CA THR A 14 23.86 -12.80 -11.96
C THR A 14 22.65 -11.86 -12.00
N ASN A 15 22.08 -11.63 -13.17
CA ASN A 15 20.88 -10.83 -13.38
C ASN A 15 19.86 -11.65 -14.17
N PRO A 16 19.03 -12.48 -13.51
CA PRO A 16 18.10 -13.37 -14.17
C PRO A 16 16.94 -12.60 -14.81
N ASP A 17 16.73 -12.79 -16.12
CA ASP A 17 15.57 -12.26 -16.83
C ASP A 17 14.39 -13.22 -16.77
N THR A 18 13.33 -12.77 -16.08
CA THR A 18 12.08 -13.54 -16.01
C THR A 18 11.35 -13.60 -17.35
N ALA A 19 11.61 -12.70 -18.32
CA ALA A 19 10.90 -12.68 -19.59
C ALA A 19 11.05 -13.97 -20.41
N LEU A 20 12.09 -14.78 -20.16
CA LEU A 20 12.28 -16.08 -20.81
C LEU A 20 11.08 -17.02 -20.64
N PHE A 21 10.30 -16.91 -19.55
CA PHE A 21 9.09 -17.72 -19.37
C PHE A 21 8.04 -17.42 -20.46
N ARG A 22 7.98 -16.18 -20.97
CA ARG A 22 6.97 -15.75 -21.95
C ARG A 22 7.17 -16.40 -23.31
N ASN A 23 8.39 -16.88 -23.58
CA ASN A 23 8.72 -17.63 -24.80
C ASN A 23 8.18 -19.06 -24.76
N PHE A 24 7.73 -19.55 -23.61
CA PHE A 24 7.20 -20.90 -23.40
C PHE A 24 5.77 -20.85 -22.82
N PRO A 25 4.76 -20.46 -23.61
CA PRO A 25 3.40 -20.22 -23.12
C PRO A 25 2.72 -21.46 -22.53
N ASP A 26 3.09 -22.66 -22.99
CA ASP A 26 2.53 -23.93 -22.51
C ASP A 26 3.30 -24.51 -21.30
N ALA A 27 4.37 -23.84 -20.83
CA ALA A 27 5.17 -24.34 -19.73
C ALA A 27 4.46 -24.13 -18.39
N GLN A 28 4.19 -25.22 -17.67
CA GLN A 28 3.73 -25.17 -16.30
C GLN A 28 4.92 -25.11 -15.34
N ILE A 29 5.04 -24.02 -14.60
CA ILE A 29 6.10 -23.82 -13.60
C ILE A 29 5.58 -24.28 -12.25
N MET A 30 6.23 -25.28 -11.67
CA MET A 30 5.94 -25.79 -10.33
C MET A 30 7.14 -25.58 -9.44
N ILE A 31 6.90 -25.06 -8.23
CA ILE A 31 7.94 -24.94 -7.22
C ILE A 31 8.29 -26.35 -6.73
N ASN A 32 9.59 -26.68 -6.67
CA ASN A 32 10.02 -27.95 -6.10
C ASN A 32 9.57 -28.02 -4.63
N ARG A 33 8.67 -28.95 -4.32
CA ARG A 33 8.10 -29.14 -2.99
C ARG A 33 9.16 -29.26 -1.89
N ILE A 34 10.24 -30.00 -2.15
CA ILE A 34 11.30 -30.21 -1.15
C ILE A 34 12.04 -28.89 -0.87
N ALA A 35 12.30 -28.10 -1.90
CA ALA A 35 12.92 -26.77 -1.75
C ALA A 35 11.97 -25.80 -1.02
N ALA A 36 10.68 -25.81 -1.37
CA ALA A 36 9.66 -25.00 -0.71
C ALA A 36 9.54 -25.34 0.77
N GLU A 37 9.48 -26.63 1.12
CA GLU A 37 9.41 -27.08 2.52
C GLU A 37 10.65 -26.67 3.31
N ARG A 38 11.85 -26.73 2.72
CA ARG A 38 13.08 -26.25 3.37
C ARG A 38 13.07 -24.75 3.61
N PHE A 39 12.60 -23.96 2.66
CA PHE A 39 12.52 -22.51 2.81
C PHE A 39 11.47 -22.11 3.86
N LEU A 40 10.31 -22.76 3.85
CA LEU A 40 9.22 -22.49 4.80
C LEU A 40 9.56 -22.94 6.24
N LYS A 41 10.32 -24.02 6.40
CA LYS A 41 10.80 -24.51 7.71
C LYS A 41 12.10 -23.84 8.16
N GLY A 42 12.84 -23.21 7.24
CA GLY A 42 14.12 -22.56 7.52
C GLY A 42 13.96 -21.22 8.23
N GLU A 43 15.07 -20.71 8.78
CA GLU A 43 15.10 -19.37 9.37
C GLU A 43 14.71 -18.33 8.32
N ARG A 44 13.68 -17.55 8.61
CA ARG A 44 13.17 -16.48 7.76
C ARG A 44 14.12 -15.29 7.82
N ALA A 45 15.32 -15.43 7.25
CA ALA A 45 16.39 -14.44 7.32
C ALA A 45 15.98 -13.05 6.81
N TYR A 46 14.96 -12.97 5.97
CA TYR A 46 14.43 -11.71 5.43
C TYR A 46 13.03 -11.33 5.93
N ALA A 47 12.35 -12.18 6.70
CA ALA A 47 11.03 -11.79 7.20
C ALA A 47 11.20 -10.85 8.40
N PRO A 48 10.57 -9.66 8.38
CA PRO A 48 10.47 -8.86 9.60
C PRO A 48 9.81 -9.72 10.69
N PRO A 49 10.20 -9.55 11.97
CA PRO A 49 9.63 -10.32 13.05
C PRO A 49 8.12 -10.18 12.98
N SER A 50 7.41 -11.30 12.84
CA SER A 50 5.96 -11.27 12.91
C SER A 50 5.62 -10.72 14.30
N PRO A 51 4.86 -9.61 14.41
CA PRO A 51 4.38 -9.22 15.72
C PRO A 51 3.60 -10.41 16.26
N SER A 52 4.00 -10.87 17.45
CA SER A 52 3.26 -11.88 18.20
C SER A 52 1.92 -11.25 18.55
N VAL A 53 0.94 -11.42 17.67
CA VAL A 53 -0.44 -11.13 18.00
C VAL A 53 -0.83 -12.24 18.96
N THR A 54 -0.62 -11.99 20.25
CA THR A 54 -1.36 -12.70 21.29
C THR A 54 -2.82 -12.54 20.89
N ALA A 55 -3.47 -13.64 20.51
CA ALA A 55 -4.89 -13.64 20.22
C ALA A 55 -5.61 -13.25 21.50
N ALA A 56 -5.84 -11.95 21.68
CA ALA A 56 -6.81 -11.46 22.61
C ALA A 56 -8.15 -12.08 22.20
N PRO A 57 -8.90 -12.69 23.14
CA PRO A 57 -10.24 -13.15 22.85
C PRO A 57 -11.03 -12.01 22.21
N LEU A 58 -11.59 -12.28 21.03
CA LEU A 58 -12.52 -11.40 20.36
C LEU A 58 -13.72 -11.26 21.30
N GLU A 59 -13.82 -10.12 22.00
CA GLU A 59 -15.06 -9.76 22.67
C GLU A 59 -16.08 -9.39 21.59
N GLU A 60 -17.16 -10.16 21.54
CA GLU A 60 -18.25 -9.92 20.61
C GLU A 60 -18.87 -8.55 20.90
N PRO A 61 -19.08 -7.69 19.90
CA PRO A 61 -19.73 -6.41 20.11
C PRO A 61 -21.18 -6.65 20.55
N GLY A 62 -21.44 -6.32 21.81
CA GLY A 62 -22.76 -6.33 22.41
C GLY A 62 -23.70 -5.36 21.69
N ASP A 63 -24.86 -5.89 21.36
CA ASP A 63 -26.06 -5.21 20.89
C ASP A 63 -26.43 -4.08 21.86
N ALA A 64 -26.38 -2.84 21.37
CA ALA A 64 -26.79 -1.65 22.11
C ALA A 64 -27.61 -0.74 21.19
N ASP A 65 -28.91 -0.99 21.23
CA ASP A 65 -30.03 -0.05 21.24
C ASP A 65 -29.94 1.17 20.31
N GLU A 66 -30.74 1.10 19.25
CA GLU A 66 -31.04 2.16 18.30
C GLU A 66 -32.01 3.18 18.93
N GLU A 67 -31.52 4.39 19.21
CA GLU A 67 -32.36 5.57 19.49
C GLU A 67 -32.32 6.55 18.29
N PRO A 68 -33.48 7.03 17.79
CA PRO A 68 -33.56 7.81 16.57
C PRO A 68 -33.12 9.27 16.78
N VAL A 69 -32.12 9.70 16.02
CA VAL A 69 -31.63 11.09 15.97
C VAL A 69 -32.63 11.97 15.21
N PRO A 70 -33.07 13.14 15.74
CA PRO A 70 -33.99 14.04 15.04
C PRO A 70 -33.30 14.75 13.85
N PRO A 71 -34.05 15.13 12.80
CA PRO A 71 -33.48 15.77 11.62
C PRO A 71 -33.04 17.20 11.92
N SER A 72 -31.73 17.41 12.04
CA SER A 72 -31.11 18.73 12.08
C SER A 72 -31.31 19.42 10.73
N HIS A 73 -31.97 20.58 10.79
CA HIS A 73 -32.28 21.45 9.68
C HIS A 73 -30.99 21.89 8.97
N PHE A 74 -30.82 21.48 7.72
CA PHE A 74 -29.80 22.03 6.83
C PHE A 74 -30.24 23.43 6.40
N ALA A 75 -29.68 24.45 7.05
CA ALA A 75 -29.58 25.78 6.47
C ALA A 75 -28.57 25.70 5.32
N LEU A 76 -29.07 25.84 4.09
CA LEU A 76 -28.24 25.99 2.89
C LEU A 76 -27.58 27.36 2.95
N ASP A 77 -26.38 27.43 3.51
CA ASP A 77 -25.48 28.55 3.27
C ASP A 77 -24.86 28.34 1.90
N GLU A 78 -25.41 29.08 0.95
CA GLU A 78 -25.01 29.18 -0.44
C GLU A 78 -23.69 29.97 -0.51
N SER A 79 -22.62 29.35 -0.05
CA SER A 79 -21.25 29.81 -0.25
C SER A 79 -20.64 28.98 -1.36
N GLU A 80 -20.77 29.48 -2.59
CA GLU A 80 -20.14 28.98 -3.81
C GLU A 80 -18.59 29.07 -3.69
N THR A 81 -18.03 28.27 -2.79
CA THR A 81 -16.60 27.97 -2.73
C THR A 81 -16.37 26.84 -3.70
N ARG A 82 -16.03 27.21 -4.93
CA ARG A 82 -15.67 26.27 -6.00
C ARG A 82 -14.77 25.17 -5.40
N ALA A 83 -15.28 23.95 -5.41
CA ALA A 83 -14.58 22.82 -4.81
C ALA A 83 -13.16 22.75 -5.38
N PRO A 84 -12.11 22.65 -4.54
CA PRO A 84 -10.74 22.58 -5.03
C PRO A 84 -10.60 21.38 -5.98
N GLN A 85 -10.06 21.61 -7.17
CA GLN A 85 -9.86 20.57 -8.18
C GLN A 85 -8.42 20.05 -8.08
N CYS A 86 -8.23 18.74 -8.23
CA CYS A 86 -6.90 18.15 -8.25
C CYS A 86 -6.12 18.66 -9.47
N ALA A 87 -4.89 19.15 -9.25
CA ALA A 87 -4.02 19.62 -10.33
C ALA A 87 -3.58 18.52 -11.31
N TYR A 88 -3.67 17.24 -10.91
CA TYR A 88 -3.21 16.11 -11.71
C TYR A 88 -4.34 15.46 -12.50
N CYS A 89 -5.47 15.13 -11.86
CA CYS A 89 -6.58 14.42 -12.51
C CYS A 89 -7.82 15.27 -12.77
N GLY A 90 -7.86 16.52 -12.27
CA GLY A 90 -9.04 17.39 -12.36
C GLY A 90 -10.21 16.98 -11.47
N GLY A 91 -10.10 15.88 -10.71
CA GLY A 91 -11.14 15.40 -9.80
C GLY A 91 -11.44 16.41 -8.70
N THR A 92 -12.72 16.50 -8.31
CA THR A 92 -13.18 17.39 -7.22
C THR A 92 -12.70 16.88 -5.87
N LEU A 93 -11.95 17.71 -5.14
CA LEU A 93 -11.55 17.45 -3.77
C LEU A 93 -12.63 17.98 -2.82
N PRO A 94 -12.91 17.27 -1.72
CA PRO A 94 -13.90 17.71 -0.74
C PRO A 94 -13.45 19.05 -0.10
N ALA A 95 -14.30 20.07 -0.20
CA ALA A 95 -14.09 21.35 0.44
C ALA A 95 -14.29 21.23 1.97
N GLY A 96 -13.57 22.03 2.75
CA GLY A 96 -13.74 22.11 4.20
C GLY A 96 -12.89 21.16 5.07
N ARG A 97 -12.01 20.34 4.47
CA ARG A 97 -11.01 19.55 5.23
C ARG A 97 -9.65 19.52 4.53
N LYS A 98 -8.57 19.37 5.30
CA LYS A 98 -7.22 19.19 4.75
C LYS A 98 -7.13 17.80 4.12
N VAL A 99 -7.03 17.76 2.79
CA VAL A 99 -6.90 16.52 2.01
C VAL A 99 -5.42 16.32 1.67
N ASN A 100 -4.79 15.29 2.21
CA ASN A 100 -3.38 14.98 1.92
C ASN A 100 -3.22 14.27 0.56
N PHE A 101 -4.23 13.49 0.13
CA PHE A 101 -4.20 12.69 -1.10
C PHE A 101 -5.50 12.82 -1.88
N CYS A 102 -5.43 12.95 -3.20
CA CYS A 102 -6.61 12.96 -4.04
C CYS A 102 -7.28 11.58 -4.06
N PRO A 103 -8.59 11.44 -3.75
CA PRO A 103 -9.28 10.16 -3.78
C PRO A 103 -9.47 9.60 -5.21
N HIS A 104 -9.30 10.42 -6.25
CA HIS A 104 -9.46 10.00 -7.64
C HIS A 104 -8.17 9.45 -8.26
N CYS A 105 -6.99 9.98 -7.89
CA CYS A 105 -5.72 9.58 -8.50
C CYS A 105 -4.59 9.25 -7.50
N GLY A 106 -4.83 9.37 -6.19
CA GLY A 106 -3.83 9.12 -5.15
C GLY A 106 -2.76 10.21 -5.00
N GLN A 107 -2.65 11.14 -5.96
CA GLN A 107 -1.61 12.17 -5.95
C GLN A 107 -1.90 13.25 -4.89
N PRO A 108 -0.86 13.76 -4.18
CA PRO A 108 -1.02 14.82 -3.21
C PRO A 108 -1.25 16.17 -3.92
N PRO A 109 -2.07 17.07 -3.37
CA PRO A 109 -2.40 18.34 -4.02
C PRO A 109 -1.20 19.29 -4.12
N SER A 110 -0.19 19.14 -3.27
CA SER A 110 1.02 19.98 -3.25
C SER A 110 2.18 19.46 -4.10
N GLY A 111 2.05 18.27 -4.72
CA GLY A 111 3.05 17.67 -5.62
C GLY A 111 4.35 17.19 -4.97
N GLU A 112 4.78 17.83 -3.88
CA GLU A 112 5.98 17.49 -3.11
C GLU A 112 5.60 17.31 -1.64
N LEU A 113 5.90 16.13 -1.06
CA LEU A 113 5.82 15.92 0.38
C LEU A 113 7.23 16.05 0.96
N ARG A 114 7.35 16.82 2.03
CA ARG A 114 8.63 17.00 2.75
C ARG A 114 8.50 16.48 4.17
N CYS A 115 9.56 15.84 4.65
CA CYS A 115 9.64 15.40 6.03
C CYS A 115 9.56 16.62 6.97
N PRO A 116 8.64 16.67 7.94
CA PRO A 116 8.53 17.80 8.86
C PRO A 116 9.74 17.93 9.79
N ALA A 117 10.56 16.88 9.93
CA ALA A 117 11.71 16.87 10.82
C ALA A 117 13.03 17.26 10.14
N CYS A 118 13.24 16.87 8.88
CA CYS A 118 14.52 17.11 8.18
C CYS A 118 14.38 17.80 6.82
N GLY A 119 13.16 17.98 6.30
CA GLY A 119 12.89 18.66 5.04
C GLY A 119 13.22 17.86 3.77
N SER A 120 13.69 16.62 3.90
CA SER A 120 13.92 15.73 2.75
C SER A 120 12.59 15.39 2.06
N GLU A 121 12.69 15.09 0.77
CA GLU A 121 11.56 14.62 -0.02
C GLU A 121 11.13 13.24 0.47
N VAL A 122 9.83 13.07 0.65
CA VAL A 122 9.21 11.83 1.09
C VAL A 122 8.02 11.54 0.17
N ASP A 123 7.80 10.27 -0.17
CA ASP A 123 6.74 9.88 -1.09
C ASP A 123 5.44 9.51 -0.36
N VAL A 124 4.35 9.39 -1.11
CA VAL A 124 3.04 8.97 -0.63
C VAL A 124 3.09 7.57 -0.01
N GLY A 125 2.45 7.39 1.14
CA GLY A 125 2.41 6.10 1.84
C GLY A 125 3.67 5.75 2.66
N TRP A 126 4.69 6.61 2.69
CA TRP A 126 5.85 6.38 3.55
C TRP A 126 5.53 6.74 5.00
N ALA A 127 5.41 5.74 5.87
CA ALA A 127 5.22 5.95 7.31
C ALA A 127 6.43 6.65 7.97
N TYR A 128 7.64 6.40 7.45
CA TYR A 128 8.90 6.93 7.98
C TYR A 128 9.74 7.56 6.88
N CYS A 129 10.47 8.63 7.23
CA CYS A 129 11.39 9.31 6.34
C CYS A 129 12.65 8.48 6.09
N ALA A 130 13.00 8.18 4.83
CA ALA A 130 14.23 7.44 4.50
C ALA A 130 15.52 8.18 4.91
N SER A 131 15.51 9.51 4.96
CA SER A 131 16.70 10.31 5.33
C SER A 131 16.95 10.42 6.83
N CYS A 132 15.91 10.51 7.67
CA CYS A 132 16.07 10.75 9.12
C CYS A 132 15.34 9.75 10.03
N GLY A 133 14.62 8.77 9.49
CA GLY A 133 13.92 7.71 10.22
C GLY A 133 12.73 8.15 11.07
N ARG A 134 12.36 9.44 11.05
CA ARG A 134 11.22 9.96 11.83
C ARG A 134 9.89 9.70 11.12
N PRO A 135 8.79 9.50 11.87
CA PRO A 135 7.48 9.32 11.27
C PRO A 135 7.10 10.57 10.50
N THR A 136 6.53 10.38 9.32
CA THR A 136 6.14 11.48 8.43
C THR A 136 4.81 12.11 8.84
N GLY A 137 3.96 11.36 9.56
CA GLY A 137 2.64 11.81 10.03
C GLY A 137 1.58 11.84 8.93
N PHE A 138 1.82 11.15 7.80
CA PHE A 138 0.84 10.94 6.74
C PHE A 138 0.22 9.54 6.90
N GLU A 139 -0.62 9.39 7.92
CA GLU A 139 -1.43 8.18 8.16
C GLU A 139 -2.88 8.41 7.68
#